data_AF-A0A6A5QHG4-F1
#
_entry.id   AF-A0A6A5QHG4-F1
#
_cell.length_a   1.000
_cell.length_b   1.000
_cell.length_c   1.000
_cell.angle_alpha   90.00
_cell.angle_beta   90.00
_cell.angle_gamma   90.00
#
_symmetry.space_group_name_H-M   'P 1'
#
loop_
_entity.id
_entity.type
_entity.pdbx_description
1 polymer ?
#
loop_
_entity_poly.entity_id
_entity_poly.type
_entity_poly.pdbx_seq_one_letter_code
_entity_poly.pdbx_strand_id
1 'polypeptide(L)'
;MSSTAPQDFGYPLVLEDFMPVIQPPTANSPSHCAVCHAVVNQSKKCSGCKNIIYCSKSCQTANWAQHKTLCKAYTNASRPTTQHRRAVLFAAEQARARFIWLRYGSDGTPLDMTAWFPDMAQGDDNDVRTVAFHSRFLPYWIQLSFDGNTSGTRSLDSNAAIQCAFRGPVVAVAYDAEEGLGKPALDADTRLLGPVLDYARLRAEYAGPVFVEQPQERYTEEDWARIRDEAAANQGHI
;
A
#
# COMPACT_ATOMS: atom_id res chain seq x y z
N MET A 1 -26.81 -1.90 -54.54
CA MET A 1 -27.22 -1.11 -53.35
C MET A 1 -26.47 -1.69 -52.16
N SER A 2 -25.43 -1.02 -51.69
CA SER A 2 -24.65 -1.47 -50.53
C SER A 2 -25.17 -0.71 -49.32
N SER A 3 -25.68 -1.44 -48.32
CA SER A 3 -26.21 -0.88 -47.08
C SER A 3 -25.11 -0.12 -46.32
N THR A 4 -25.36 1.15 -46.01
CA THR A 4 -24.51 2.02 -45.19
C THR A 4 -24.95 2.06 -43.73
N ALA A 5 -25.59 1.00 -43.22
CA ALA A 5 -25.90 0.94 -41.80
C ALA A 5 -24.60 0.67 -41.01
N PRO A 6 -24.23 1.53 -40.04
CA PRO A 6 -23.12 1.24 -39.13
C PRO A 6 -23.37 -0.09 -38.45
N GLN A 7 -22.34 -0.93 -38.34
CA GLN A 7 -22.43 -2.17 -37.56
C GLN A 7 -22.75 -1.79 -36.11
N ASP A 8 -23.97 -2.06 -35.68
CA ASP A 8 -24.42 -1.90 -34.30
C ASP A 8 -23.76 -3.00 -33.47
N PHE A 9 -22.64 -2.67 -32.83
CA PHE A 9 -21.92 -3.58 -31.93
C PHE A 9 -22.64 -3.77 -30.58
N GLY A 10 -23.86 -3.23 -30.42
CA GLY A 10 -24.57 -3.18 -29.15
C GLY A 10 -23.93 -2.20 -28.18
N TYR A 11 -24.60 -1.96 -27.05
CA TYR A 11 -23.99 -1.22 -25.95
C TYR A 11 -22.87 -2.08 -25.37
N PRO A 12 -21.61 -1.61 -25.34
CA PRO A 12 -20.56 -2.33 -24.64
C PRO A 12 -21.02 -2.47 -23.20
N LEU A 13 -21.13 -3.71 -22.72
CA LEU A 13 -21.31 -3.97 -21.30
C LEU A 13 -20.01 -3.52 -20.63
N VAL A 14 -19.96 -2.25 -20.23
CA VAL A 14 -18.79 -1.70 -19.56
C VAL A 14 -18.73 -2.42 -18.22
N LEU A 15 -17.60 -3.07 -17.92
CA LEU A 15 -17.42 -3.81 -16.66
C LEU A 15 -17.76 -2.94 -15.43
N GLU A 16 -17.59 -1.62 -15.58
CA GLU A 16 -17.93 -0.57 -14.62
C GLU A 16 -19.43 -0.55 -14.23
N ASP A 17 -20.34 -0.94 -15.13
CA ASP A 17 -21.79 -1.02 -14.86
C ASP A 17 -22.14 -2.19 -13.94
N PHE A 18 -21.30 -3.24 -13.92
CA PHE A 18 -21.51 -4.46 -13.12
C PHE A 18 -20.62 -4.51 -11.87
N MET A 19 -19.57 -3.70 -11.81
CA MET A 19 -18.65 -3.59 -10.69
C MET A 19 -18.66 -2.15 -10.19
N PRO A 20 -19.54 -1.78 -9.23
CA PRO A 20 -19.54 -0.43 -8.69
C PRO A 20 -18.13 -0.11 -8.17
N VAL A 21 -17.48 0.85 -8.82
CA VAL A 21 -16.17 1.34 -8.39
C VAL A 21 -16.39 2.03 -7.04
N ILE A 22 -16.08 1.32 -5.95
CA ILE A 22 -16.18 1.85 -4.59
C ILE A 22 -15.15 2.97 -4.47
N GLN A 23 -15.63 4.20 -4.54
CA GLN A 23 -14.82 5.40 -4.34
C GLN A 23 -14.16 5.36 -2.95
N PRO A 24 -12.93 5.89 -2.79
CA PRO A 24 -12.28 5.93 -1.50
C PRO A 24 -13.19 6.61 -0.46
N PRO A 25 -13.19 6.14 0.80
CA PRO A 25 -13.96 6.79 1.85
C PRO A 25 -13.53 8.26 1.98
N THR A 26 -14.49 9.18 1.99
CA THR A 26 -14.27 10.58 2.37
C THR A 26 -14.70 10.79 3.82
N ALA A 27 -14.53 12.00 4.36
CA ALA A 27 -15.01 12.36 5.70
C ALA A 27 -16.52 12.12 5.90
N ASN A 28 -17.29 12.13 4.81
CA ASN A 28 -18.74 11.92 4.80
C ASN A 28 -19.17 10.48 4.45
N SER A 29 -18.21 9.60 4.14
CA SER A 29 -18.52 8.21 3.79
C SER A 29 -18.91 7.38 5.03
N PRO A 30 -19.80 6.40 4.87
CA PRO A 30 -20.12 5.47 5.93
C PRO A 30 -18.85 4.75 6.43
N SER A 31 -18.73 4.59 7.75
CA SER A 31 -17.62 3.84 8.32
C SER A 31 -17.79 2.35 8.05
N HIS A 32 -16.70 1.66 7.74
CA HIS A 32 -16.71 0.22 7.51
C HIS A 32 -16.13 -0.53 8.71
N CYS A 33 -16.61 -1.76 8.91
CA CYS A 33 -15.98 -2.66 9.87
C CYS A 33 -14.57 -3.00 9.42
N ALA A 34 -13.60 -2.93 10.34
CA ALA A 34 -12.21 -3.25 10.04
C ALA A 34 -11.93 -4.75 9.78
N VAL A 35 -12.94 -5.61 9.85
CA VAL A 35 -12.80 -7.07 9.68
C VAL A 35 -13.63 -7.58 8.52
N CYS A 36 -14.95 -7.38 8.56
CA CYS A 36 -15.84 -7.87 7.50
C CYS A 36 -16.23 -6.81 6.47
N HIS A 37 -15.76 -5.57 6.64
CA HIS A 37 -16.04 -4.44 5.78
C HIS A 37 -17.52 -4.09 5.59
N ALA A 38 -18.43 -4.64 6.40
CA ALA A 38 -19.82 -4.22 6.44
C ALA A 38 -19.92 -2.74 6.86
N VAL A 39 -20.85 -2.02 6.23
CA VAL A 39 -21.17 -0.64 6.61
C VAL A 39 -21.68 -0.60 8.05
N VAL A 40 -21.14 0.32 8.84
CA VAL A 40 -21.46 0.50 10.24
C VAL A 40 -22.27 1.78 10.43
N ASN A 41 -23.56 1.62 10.68
CA ASN A 41 -24.52 2.73 10.81
C ASN A 41 -24.41 3.47 12.16
N GLN A 42 -23.76 2.88 13.18
CA GLN A 42 -23.61 3.45 14.52
C GLN A 42 -22.22 3.16 15.09
N SER A 43 -21.62 4.14 15.79
CA SER A 43 -20.21 4.18 16.18
C SER A 43 -19.76 3.13 17.20
N LYS A 44 -19.55 1.89 16.79
CA LYS A 44 -18.91 0.84 17.60
C LYS A 44 -17.39 0.91 17.48
N LYS A 45 -16.82 2.01 17.99
CA LYS A 45 -15.38 2.22 18.08
C LYS A 45 -14.78 1.34 19.18
N CYS A 46 -13.51 0.95 19.03
CA CYS A 46 -12.77 0.34 20.14
C CYS A 46 -12.76 1.28 21.36
N SER A 47 -13.16 0.80 22.53
CA SER A 47 -13.22 1.62 23.75
C SER A 47 -11.86 2.12 24.23
N GLY A 48 -10.78 1.39 23.91
CA GLY A 48 -9.41 1.76 24.27
C GLY A 48 -8.87 2.91 23.41
N CYS A 49 -8.72 2.68 22.10
CA CYS A 49 -8.08 3.66 21.21
C CYS A 49 -9.05 4.66 20.56
N LYS A 50 -10.36 4.37 20.56
CA LYS A 50 -11.41 5.16 19.89
C LYS A 50 -11.18 5.43 18.39
N ASN A 51 -10.30 4.66 17.74
CA ASN A 51 -9.92 4.86 16.34
C ASN A 51 -10.54 3.82 15.38
N ILE A 52 -10.31 2.52 15.61
CA ILE A 52 -10.85 1.44 14.78
C ILE A 52 -12.33 1.14 15.09
N ILE A 53 -13.09 0.70 14.07
CA ILE A 53 -14.56 0.48 14.13
C ILE A 53 -14.91 -0.97 13.79
N TYR A 54 -15.90 -1.53 14.49
CA TYR A 54 -16.39 -2.91 14.29
C TYR A 54 -17.91 -2.95 14.20
N CYS A 55 -18.50 -3.82 13.37
CA CYS A 55 -19.96 -4.00 13.35
C CYS A 55 -20.50 -4.76 14.58
N SER A 56 -19.66 -5.59 15.20
CA SER A 56 -20.04 -6.51 16.29
C SER A 56 -18.88 -6.76 17.26
N LYS A 57 -19.22 -7.32 18.44
CA LYS A 57 -18.22 -7.82 19.38
C LYS A 57 -17.40 -8.98 18.82
N SER A 58 -18.02 -9.84 17.99
CA SER A 58 -17.32 -10.95 17.34
C SER A 58 -16.19 -10.46 16.42
N CYS A 59 -16.45 -9.43 15.59
CA CYS A 59 -15.42 -8.81 14.75
C CYS A 59 -14.32 -8.17 15.60
N GLN A 60 -14.67 -7.49 16.70
CA GLN A 60 -13.66 -6.94 17.61
C GLN A 60 -12.76 -8.04 18.20
N THR A 61 -13.34 -9.15 18.66
CA THR A 61 -12.60 -10.28 19.24
C THR A 61 -11.70 -10.95 18.21
N ALA A 62 -12.20 -11.16 16.98
CA ALA A 62 -11.42 -11.74 15.89
C ALA A 62 -10.18 -10.89 15.55
N ASN A 63 -10.32 -9.57 15.51
CA ASN A 63 -9.19 -8.66 15.26
C ASN A 63 -8.29 -8.44 16.47
N TRP A 64 -8.68 -8.86 17.68
CA TRP A 64 -8.03 -8.42 18.91
C TRP A 64 -6.55 -8.80 18.97
N ALA A 65 -6.19 -9.99 18.49
CA ALA A 65 -4.80 -10.47 18.49
C ALA A 65 -3.86 -9.53 17.74
N GLN A 66 -4.31 -9.00 16.60
CA GLN A 66 -3.58 -8.02 15.79
C GLN A 66 -3.72 -6.62 16.39
N HIS A 67 -4.95 -6.15 16.60
CA HIS A 67 -5.25 -4.79 17.04
C HIS A 67 -4.57 -4.42 18.37
N LYS A 68 -4.47 -5.34 19.33
CA LYS A 68 -3.85 -5.07 20.65
C LYS A 68 -2.39 -4.63 20.56
N THR A 69 -1.69 -4.97 19.48
CA THR A 69 -0.28 -4.59 19.26
C THR A 69 -0.13 -3.07 19.13
N LEU A 70 -1.10 -2.41 18.50
CA LEU A 70 -1.09 -0.95 18.28
C LEU A 70 -2.09 -0.19 19.17
N CYS A 71 -3.14 -0.85 19.69
CA CYS A 71 -4.25 -0.20 20.39
C CYS A 71 -3.81 0.74 21.51
N LYS A 72 -2.98 0.27 22.44
CA LYS A 72 -2.52 1.07 23.59
C LYS A 72 -1.49 2.12 23.19
N ALA A 73 -0.63 1.79 22.24
CA ALA A 73 0.39 2.71 21.75
C ALA A 73 -0.23 3.90 21.00
N TYR A 74 -1.37 3.70 20.32
CA TYR A 74 -2.06 4.74 19.57
C TYR A 74 -2.45 5.95 20.43
N THR A 75 -2.91 5.71 21.66
CA THR A 75 -3.33 6.79 22.57
C THR A 75 -2.18 7.44 23.33
N ASN A 76 -1.05 6.74 23.43
CA ASN A 76 0.06 7.12 24.30
C ASN A 76 1.28 7.68 23.54
N ALA A 77 1.19 7.80 22.22
CA ALA A 77 2.28 8.26 21.39
C ALA A 77 2.34 9.79 21.34
N SER A 78 3.27 10.39 22.08
CA SER A 78 3.61 11.81 21.95
C SER A 78 4.43 12.04 20.69
N ARG A 79 4.00 12.97 19.85
CA ARG A 79 4.72 13.37 18.63
C ARG A 79 5.98 14.16 19.02
N PRO A 80 7.19 13.79 18.56
CA PRO A 80 8.42 14.51 18.90
C PRO A 80 8.45 15.94 18.35
N THR A 81 8.18 16.12 17.05
CA THR A 81 8.12 17.44 16.40
C THR A 81 7.02 17.47 15.33
N THR A 82 6.65 18.66 14.84
CA THR A 82 5.65 18.84 13.78
C THR A 82 6.02 18.17 12.45
N GLN A 83 7.31 17.94 12.20
CA GLN A 83 7.84 17.26 11.01
C GLN A 83 7.76 15.73 11.11
N HIS A 84 7.48 15.19 12.29
CA HIS A 84 7.34 13.74 12.42
C HIS A 84 5.95 13.29 12.00
N ARG A 85 5.88 12.12 11.37
CA ARG A 85 4.64 11.41 11.06
C ARG A 85 4.74 9.99 11.59
N ARG A 86 3.60 9.49 12.07
CA ARG A 86 3.54 8.15 12.66
C ARG A 86 3.55 7.11 11.54
N ALA A 87 4.42 6.12 11.64
CA ALA A 87 4.45 4.95 10.78
C ALA A 87 4.36 3.67 11.62
N VAL A 88 4.15 2.52 10.97
CA VAL A 88 4.11 1.22 11.64
C VAL A 88 5.33 0.42 11.23
N LEU A 89 6.15 0.03 12.21
CA LEU A 89 7.28 -0.86 12.02
C LEU A 89 6.89 -2.30 12.34
N PHE A 90 7.19 -3.19 11.40
CA PHE A 90 7.23 -4.64 11.56
C PHE A 90 8.70 -5.05 11.61
N ALA A 91 9.30 -5.09 12.80
CA ALA A 91 10.68 -5.54 12.95
C ALA A 91 10.77 -7.05 12.74
N ALA A 92 11.81 -7.53 12.05
CA ALA A 92 11.96 -8.94 11.68
C ALA A 92 11.84 -9.88 12.90
N GLU A 93 12.62 -9.58 13.94
CA GLU A 93 12.74 -10.36 15.17
C GLU A 93 11.58 -10.17 16.16
N GLN A 94 10.66 -9.23 15.91
CA GLN A 94 9.59 -8.93 16.85
C GLN A 94 8.27 -9.48 16.33
N ALA A 95 7.57 -10.26 17.16
CA ALA A 95 6.26 -10.82 16.82
C ALA A 95 5.12 -9.78 16.78
N ARG A 96 5.39 -8.49 17.06
CA ARG A 96 4.36 -7.44 17.17
C ARG A 96 4.78 -6.19 16.42
N ALA A 97 3.85 -5.65 15.64
CA ALA A 97 3.98 -4.33 15.05
C ALA A 97 4.00 -3.24 16.15
N ARG A 98 4.72 -2.15 15.90
CA ARG A 98 4.74 -0.98 16.79
C ARG A 98 4.74 0.32 16.01
N PHE A 99 4.26 1.39 16.63
CA PHE A 99 4.41 2.71 16.05
C PHE A 99 5.85 3.21 16.17
N ILE A 100 6.28 3.90 15.13
CA ILE A 100 7.52 4.67 15.07
C ILE A 100 7.21 6.08 14.56
N TRP A 101 8.17 6.99 14.74
CA TRP A 101 8.09 8.33 14.19
C TRP A 101 9.13 8.46 13.09
N LEU A 102 8.68 8.86 11.90
CA LEU A 102 9.54 9.19 10.77
C LEU A 102 9.54 10.70 10.59
N ARG A 103 10.72 11.28 10.39
CA ARG A 103 10.88 12.71 10.13
C ARG A 103 10.77 12.97 8.63
N TYR A 104 9.98 13.97 8.25
CA TYR A 104 9.77 14.36 6.86
C TYR A 104 10.38 15.72 6.55
N GLY A 105 10.96 15.83 5.35
CA GLY A 105 11.33 17.10 4.73
C GLY A 105 10.09 17.90 4.29
N SER A 106 10.31 19.15 3.91
CA SER A 106 9.25 20.02 3.37
C SER A 106 8.70 19.54 2.02
N ASP A 107 9.49 18.72 1.32
CA ASP A 107 9.21 18.08 0.03
C ASP A 107 8.42 16.76 0.16
N GLY A 108 8.15 16.29 1.39
CA GLY A 108 7.47 15.01 1.62
C GLY A 108 8.41 13.79 1.64
N THR A 109 9.72 14.00 1.52
CA THR A 109 10.71 12.92 1.58
C THR A 109 10.97 12.47 3.03
N PRO A 110 10.93 11.17 3.35
CA PRO A 110 11.32 10.68 4.67
C PRO A 110 12.84 10.79 4.86
N LEU A 111 13.28 11.48 5.91
CA LEU A 111 14.68 11.82 6.16
C LEU A 111 15.45 10.76 6.97
N ASP A 112 14.74 9.86 7.64
CA ASP A 112 15.30 8.87 8.57
C ASP A 112 14.75 7.45 8.32
N MET A 113 14.27 7.18 7.11
CA MET A 113 13.75 5.86 6.72
C MET A 113 14.78 4.75 6.91
N THR A 114 16.02 4.97 6.46
CA THR A 114 17.12 4.00 6.49
C THR A 114 17.56 3.63 7.90
N ALA A 115 17.30 4.49 8.90
CA ALA A 115 17.58 4.18 10.30
C ALA A 115 16.76 2.99 10.84
N TRP A 116 15.70 2.59 10.13
CA TRP A 116 14.86 1.43 10.49
C TRP A 116 15.28 0.14 9.77
N PHE A 117 16.36 0.17 9.00
CA PHE A 117 16.96 -0.96 8.29
C PHE A 117 18.43 -1.12 8.72
N PRO A 118 18.71 -1.68 9.91
CA PRO A 118 20.04 -1.65 10.52
C PRO A 118 21.12 -2.43 9.76
N ASP A 119 20.72 -3.43 8.97
CA ASP A 119 21.64 -4.25 8.17
C ASP A 119 22.03 -3.59 6.83
N MET A 120 21.47 -2.41 6.52
CA MET A 120 21.89 -1.61 5.38
C MET A 120 23.08 -0.73 5.76
N ALA A 121 24.13 -0.74 4.92
CA ALA A 121 25.24 0.19 5.08
C ALA A 121 24.77 1.64 4.86
N GLN A 122 25.35 2.60 5.60
CA GLN A 122 25.08 4.02 5.37
C GLN A 122 25.40 4.39 3.92
N GLY A 123 24.39 4.85 3.18
CA GLY A 123 24.51 5.23 1.76
C GLY A 123 24.01 4.18 0.75
N ASP A 124 23.48 3.04 1.21
CA ASP A 124 22.86 2.00 0.36
C ASP A 124 21.33 2.18 0.21
N ASP A 125 20.89 3.43 0.08
CA ASP A 125 19.46 3.79 0.00
C ASP A 125 18.76 3.17 -1.22
N ASN A 126 19.53 2.76 -2.24
CA ASN A 126 19.04 2.14 -3.47
C ASN A 126 18.35 0.78 -3.25
N ASP A 127 18.65 0.13 -2.13
CA ASP A 127 18.13 -1.19 -1.82
C ASP A 127 16.83 -1.16 -1.00
N VAL A 128 16.40 0.00 -0.52
CA VAL A 128 15.06 0.16 0.06
C VAL A 128 14.06 0.11 -1.08
N ARG A 129 13.33 -1.01 -1.19
CA ARG A 129 12.25 -1.15 -2.15
C ARG A 129 10.95 -0.74 -1.51
N THR A 130 10.09 -0.17 -2.33
CA THR A 130 8.74 0.20 -1.93
C THR A 130 7.73 -0.61 -2.72
N VAL A 131 6.65 -0.98 -2.06
CA VAL A 131 5.42 -1.42 -2.72
C VAL A 131 4.28 -0.65 -2.11
N ALA A 132 3.36 -0.22 -2.95
CA ALA A 132 2.22 0.54 -2.48
C ALA A 132 0.92 -0.02 -3.03
N PHE A 133 -0.13 0.08 -2.24
CA PHE A 133 -1.44 -0.44 -2.58
C PHE A 133 -2.53 0.36 -1.90
N HIS A 134 -3.72 0.30 -2.48
CA HIS A 134 -4.90 0.95 -1.93
C HIS A 134 -5.82 -0.08 -1.26
N SER A 135 -6.34 0.26 -0.08
CA SER A 135 -7.47 -0.45 0.50
C SER A 135 -8.73 0.32 0.17
N ARG A 136 -9.68 -0.31 -0.55
CA ARG A 136 -10.98 0.30 -0.89
C ARG A 136 -11.81 0.73 0.33
N PHE A 137 -11.41 0.34 1.53
CA PHE A 137 -12.09 0.65 2.78
C PHE A 137 -11.36 1.71 3.62
N LEU A 138 -10.24 2.26 3.13
CA LEU A 138 -9.46 3.29 3.82
C LEU A 138 -9.28 4.53 2.92
N PRO A 139 -9.25 5.74 3.51
CA PRO A 139 -9.15 7.00 2.77
C PRO A 139 -7.70 7.34 2.37
N TYR A 140 -6.81 6.35 2.34
CA TYR A 140 -5.38 6.53 2.12
C TYR A 140 -4.80 5.29 1.45
N TRP A 141 -3.74 5.49 0.68
CA TRP A 141 -2.93 4.39 0.18
C TRP A 141 -1.83 4.07 1.19
N ILE A 142 -1.37 2.82 1.16
CA ILE A 142 -0.38 2.30 2.09
C ILE A 142 0.87 1.99 1.29
N GLN A 143 2.00 2.56 1.72
CA GLN A 143 3.31 2.23 1.20
C GLN A 143 4.05 1.38 2.22
N LEU A 144 4.59 0.24 1.78
CA LEU A 144 5.51 -0.60 2.52
C LEU A 144 6.92 -0.37 1.98
N SER A 145 7.82 0.08 2.84
CA SER A 145 9.25 0.13 2.59
C SER A 145 9.90 -1.10 3.23
N PHE A 146 10.69 -1.82 2.47
CA PHE A 146 11.35 -3.05 2.91
C PHE A 146 12.74 -3.17 2.29
N ASP A 147 13.58 -3.98 2.91
CA ASP A 147 14.87 -4.32 2.36
C ASP A 147 14.71 -5.23 1.13
N GLY A 148 15.10 -4.72 -0.04
CA GLY A 148 15.02 -5.43 -1.30
C GLY A 148 16.32 -6.08 -1.74
N ASN A 149 17.21 -6.48 -0.82
CA ASN A 149 18.49 -7.09 -1.15
C ASN A 149 18.35 -8.19 -2.22
N THR A 150 18.66 -7.87 -3.47
CA THR A 150 18.64 -8.85 -4.57
C THR A 150 19.94 -9.63 -4.66
N SER A 151 21.03 -9.08 -4.10
CA SER A 151 22.39 -9.62 -4.21
C SER A 151 22.72 -10.69 -3.17
N GLY A 152 21.87 -10.86 -2.14
CA GLY A 152 22.09 -11.84 -1.07
C GLY A 152 23.27 -11.53 -0.13
N THR A 153 23.83 -10.33 -0.23
CA THR A 153 24.96 -9.84 0.58
C THR A 153 24.68 -9.74 2.08
N ARG A 154 23.41 -9.60 2.48
CA ARG A 154 22.95 -9.52 3.88
C ARG A 154 21.84 -10.54 4.13
N SER A 155 21.94 -11.21 5.27
CA SER A 155 20.97 -12.20 5.71
C SER A 155 19.76 -11.49 6.31
N LEU A 156 18.58 -11.71 5.74
CA LEU A 156 17.33 -11.15 6.24
C LEU A 156 16.49 -12.24 6.88
N ASP A 157 16.21 -12.07 8.16
CA ASP A 157 15.37 -12.97 8.94
C ASP A 157 13.91 -12.94 8.48
N SER A 158 13.19 -14.01 8.79
CA SER A 158 11.76 -14.06 8.50
C SER A 158 11.01 -13.09 9.41
N ASN A 159 10.17 -12.24 8.83
CA ASN A 159 9.45 -11.25 9.62
C ASN A 159 8.25 -11.86 10.35
N ALA A 160 8.42 -12.06 11.66
CA ALA A 160 7.42 -12.73 12.49
C ALA A 160 6.12 -11.92 12.66
N ALA A 161 6.17 -10.59 12.51
CA ALA A 161 5.00 -9.72 12.66
C ALA A 161 4.13 -9.65 11.40
N ILE A 162 4.73 -9.63 10.21
CA ILE A 162 4.01 -9.50 8.94
C ILE A 162 3.71 -10.84 8.26
N GLN A 163 4.53 -11.86 8.57
CA GLN A 163 4.43 -13.26 8.12
C GLN A 163 4.54 -13.45 6.58
N CYS A 164 5.42 -14.37 6.19
CA CYS A 164 5.46 -15.08 4.90
C CYS A 164 5.80 -14.30 3.60
N ALA A 165 5.60 -12.98 3.50
CA ALA A 165 5.86 -12.24 2.24
C ALA A 165 7.12 -11.36 2.24
N PHE A 166 7.59 -10.97 3.42
CA PHE A 166 8.73 -10.07 3.56
C PHE A 166 9.79 -10.67 4.49
N ARG A 167 11.05 -10.45 4.14
CA ARG A 167 12.19 -10.73 5.00
C ARG A 167 12.74 -9.40 5.53
N GLY A 168 13.28 -9.43 6.74
CA GLY A 168 13.81 -8.23 7.38
C GLY A 168 12.71 -7.28 7.89
N PRO A 169 13.10 -6.08 8.35
CA PRO A 169 12.16 -5.07 8.83
C PRO A 169 11.32 -4.51 7.68
N VAL A 170 10.06 -4.17 7.98
CA VAL A 170 9.15 -3.50 7.05
C VAL A 170 8.57 -2.26 7.74
N VAL A 171 8.58 -1.13 7.05
CA VAL A 171 7.98 0.13 7.50
C VAL A 171 6.75 0.42 6.65
N ALA A 172 5.60 0.53 7.29
CA ALA A 172 4.34 0.88 6.65
C ALA A 172 3.94 2.32 6.93
N VAL A 173 3.66 3.06 5.86
CA VAL A 173 3.33 4.49 5.87
C VAL A 173 1.98 4.69 5.19
N ALA A 174 1.16 5.61 5.72
CA ALA A 174 -0.09 6.02 5.11
C ALA A 174 0.09 7.36 4.39
N TYR A 175 -0.32 7.45 3.14
CA TYR A 175 -0.30 8.69 2.36
C TYR A 175 -1.71 9.04 1.91
N ASP A 176 -1.99 10.33 1.82
CA ASP A 176 -3.28 10.79 1.33
C ASP A 176 -3.54 10.26 -0.09
N ALA A 177 -4.77 9.81 -0.34
CA ALA A 177 -5.12 9.18 -1.61
C ALA A 177 -5.12 10.17 -2.78
N GLU A 178 -5.34 11.47 -2.51
CA GLU A 178 -5.36 12.53 -3.51
C GLU A 178 -3.99 13.20 -3.62
N GLU A 179 -3.37 13.57 -2.49
CA GLU A 179 -2.08 14.29 -2.50
C GLU A 179 -0.88 13.38 -2.82
N GLY A 180 -1.00 12.07 -2.56
CA GLY A 180 0.03 11.09 -2.91
C GLY A 180 1.37 11.32 -2.17
N LEU A 181 2.47 11.12 -2.89
CA LEU A 181 3.85 11.33 -2.39
C LEU A 181 4.29 12.80 -2.39
N GLY A 182 3.50 13.72 -2.94
CA GLY A 182 3.86 15.14 -3.04
C GLY A 182 3.79 15.90 -1.70
N LYS A 183 3.37 15.22 -0.63
CA LYS A 183 3.21 15.75 0.72
C LYS A 183 3.74 14.75 1.75
N PRO A 184 4.10 15.22 2.97
CA PRO A 184 4.43 14.33 4.07
C PRO A 184 3.30 13.34 4.32
N ALA A 185 3.66 12.13 4.73
CA ALA A 185 2.71 11.09 5.08
C ALA A 185 1.66 11.55 6.11
N LEU A 186 0.51 10.88 6.12
CA LEU A 186 -0.45 10.96 7.21
C LEU A 186 0.07 10.22 8.44
N ASP A 187 -0.50 10.49 9.61
CA ASP A 187 -0.21 9.64 10.77
C ASP A 187 -0.93 8.30 10.63
N ALA A 188 -0.15 7.24 10.41
CA ALA A 188 -0.65 5.88 10.39
C ALA A 188 -1.47 5.60 11.65
N ASP A 189 -2.64 5.00 11.48
CA ASP A 189 -3.55 4.69 12.58
C ASP A 189 -3.74 3.19 12.77
N THR A 190 -4.58 2.79 13.71
CA THR A 190 -4.76 1.37 14.02
C THR A 190 -5.51 0.59 12.92
N ARG A 191 -6.11 1.28 11.94
CA ARG A 191 -6.85 0.65 10.84
C ARG A 191 -5.92 0.13 9.74
N LEU A 192 -4.69 0.66 9.66
CA LEU A 192 -3.69 0.26 8.66
C LEU A 192 -3.25 -1.20 8.82
N LEU A 193 -3.25 -1.75 10.04
CA LEU A 193 -2.68 -3.07 10.32
C LEU A 193 -3.36 -4.21 9.55
N GLY A 194 -4.70 -4.22 9.47
CA GLY A 194 -5.45 -5.28 8.78
C GLY A 194 -5.06 -5.38 7.31
N PRO A 195 -5.22 -4.30 6.51
CA PRO A 195 -4.85 -4.32 5.09
C PRO A 195 -3.39 -4.64 4.80
N VAL A 196 -2.45 -4.28 5.68
CA VAL A 196 -1.03 -4.68 5.53
C VAL A 196 -0.86 -6.20 5.68
N LEU A 197 -1.49 -6.79 6.69
CA LEU A 197 -1.41 -8.23 6.91
C LEU A 197 -2.17 -9.01 5.81
N ASP A 198 -3.32 -8.50 5.37
CA ASP A 198 -4.08 -9.08 4.26
C ASP A 198 -3.27 -9.03 2.96
N TYR A 199 -2.59 -7.90 2.68
CA TYR A 199 -1.70 -7.77 1.53
C TYR A 199 -0.52 -8.74 1.60
N ALA A 200 0.14 -8.84 2.75
CA ALA A 200 1.25 -9.76 2.94
C ALA A 200 0.80 -11.22 2.76
N ARG A 201 -0.33 -11.59 3.36
CA ARG A 201 -0.92 -12.93 3.21
C ARG A 201 -1.26 -13.23 1.76
N LEU A 202 -1.94 -12.31 1.07
CA LEU A 202 -2.25 -12.44 -0.34
C LEU A 202 -0.98 -12.65 -1.16
N ARG A 203 0.06 -11.84 -0.93
CA ARG A 203 1.33 -11.94 -1.66
C ARG A 203 2.06 -13.26 -1.40
N ALA A 204 1.94 -13.83 -0.20
CA ALA A 204 2.54 -15.12 0.14
C ALA A 204 1.76 -16.32 -0.45
N GLU A 205 0.44 -16.23 -0.50
CA GLU A 205 -0.44 -17.30 -0.99
C GLU A 205 -0.68 -17.24 -2.52
N TYR A 206 -0.40 -16.09 -3.15
CA TYR A 206 -0.66 -15.87 -4.58
C TYR A 206 0.30 -16.69 -5.45
N ALA A 207 -0.24 -17.73 -6.07
CA ALA A 207 0.42 -18.56 -7.07
C ALA A 207 0.07 -18.19 -8.52
N GLY A 208 -0.63 -17.06 -8.73
CA GLY A 208 -1.02 -16.60 -10.06
C GLY A 208 0.14 -15.96 -10.84
N PRO A 209 -0.08 -15.59 -12.11
CA PRO A 209 0.94 -14.91 -12.90
C PRO A 209 1.34 -13.60 -12.23
N VAL A 210 2.63 -13.45 -11.92
CA VAL A 210 3.17 -12.15 -11.54
C VAL A 210 3.09 -11.27 -12.78
N PHE A 211 2.12 -10.35 -12.80
CA PHE A 211 2.11 -9.25 -13.76
C PHE A 211 3.28 -8.35 -13.41
N VAL A 212 4.46 -8.70 -13.91
CA VAL A 212 5.55 -7.75 -14.07
C VAL A 212 5.03 -6.80 -15.13
N GLU A 213 4.55 -5.62 -14.74
CA GLU A 213 4.47 -4.51 -15.69
C GLU A 213 5.85 -4.45 -16.32
N GLN A 214 5.94 -4.85 -17.59
CA GLN A 214 7.18 -4.66 -18.32
C GLN A 214 7.54 -3.19 -18.17
N PRO A 215 8.79 -2.85 -17.83
CA PRO A 215 9.19 -1.46 -17.76
C PRO A 215 8.78 -0.83 -19.09
N GLN A 216 7.76 0.02 -19.03
CA GLN A 216 7.40 0.86 -20.15
C GLN A 216 8.57 1.84 -20.24
N GLU A 217 9.61 1.47 -20.97
CA GLU A 217 10.65 2.42 -21.37
C GLU A 217 9.90 3.60 -21.97
N ARG A 218 10.02 4.76 -21.32
CA ARG A 218 9.43 5.99 -21.84
C ARG A 218 10.25 6.40 -23.05
N TYR A 219 9.83 5.95 -24.22
CA TYR A 219 10.39 6.40 -25.48
C TYR A 219 10.08 7.89 -25.67
N THR A 220 11.11 8.65 -26.03
CA THR A 220 10.92 10.03 -26.50
C THR A 220 10.21 10.02 -27.87
N GLU A 221 9.73 11.18 -28.33
CA GLU A 221 9.16 11.27 -29.70
C GLU A 221 10.18 10.85 -30.77
N GLU A 222 11.47 11.12 -30.53
CA GLU A 222 12.58 10.74 -31.40
C GLU A 222 12.80 9.23 -31.42
N ASP A 223 12.73 8.58 -30.24
CA ASP A 223 12.78 7.11 -30.15
C ASP A 223 11.60 6.46 -30.87
N TRP A 224 10.40 7.03 -30.74
CA TRP A 224 9.21 6.55 -31.45
C TRP A 224 9.31 6.72 -32.97
N ALA A 225 9.93 7.80 -33.46
CA ALA A 225 10.18 7.99 -34.88
C ALA A 225 11.14 6.92 -35.40
N ARG A 226 12.26 6.71 -34.72
CA ARG A 226 13.26 5.68 -35.07
C ARG A 226 12.68 4.28 -35.11
N ILE A 227 11.91 3.89 -34.08
CA ILE A 227 11.29 2.55 -34.00
C ILE A 227 10.29 2.34 -35.15
N ARG A 228 9.52 3.37 -35.52
CA ARG A 228 8.57 3.29 -36.64
C ARG A 228 9.29 3.16 -37.98
N ASP A 229 10.38 3.91 -38.18
CA ASP A 229 11.15 3.86 -39.42
C ASP A 229 11.87 2.51 -39.60
N GLU A 230 12.41 1.95 -38.52
CA GLU A 230 13.01 0.61 -38.50
C GLU A 230 11.97 -0.49 -38.77
N ALA A 231 10.75 -0.36 -38.21
CA ALA A 231 9.65 -1.28 -38.47
C ALA A 231 9.15 -1.21 -39.93
N ALA A 232 9.09 -0.02 -40.52
CA ALA A 232 8.72 0.19 -41.91
C ALA A 232 9.78 -0.37 -42.89
N ALA A 233 11.07 -0.21 -42.55
CA ALA A 233 12.17 -0.79 -43.34
C ALA A 233 12.14 -2.33 -43.34
N ASN A 234 11.78 -2.94 -42.21
CA ASN A 234 11.69 -4.40 -42.08
C ASN A 234 10.42 -5.02 -42.70
N GLN A 235 9.38 -4.22 -42.98
CA GLN A 235 8.17 -4.67 -43.70
C GLN A 235 8.34 -4.68 -45.23
N GLY A 236 9.47 -4.18 -45.76
CA GLY A 236 9.80 -4.20 -47.18
C GLY A 236 10.51 -5.47 -47.68
N HIS A 237 10.69 -6.48 -46.83
CA HIS A 237 11.46 -7.71 -47.14
C HIS A 237 10.64 -9.01 -47.06
N ILE A 238 9.34 -8.96 -47.37
CA ILE A 238 8.50 -10.15 -47.61
C ILE A 238 7.96 -10.11 -49.04
#